data_AF-A0A2V5UXS9-F1
#
_entry.id   AF-A0A2V5UXS9-F1
#
_cell.length_a   1.000
_cell.length_b   1.000
_cell.length_c   1.000
_cell.angle_alpha   90.00
_cell.angle_beta   90.00
_cell.angle_gamma   90.00
#
_symmetry.space_group_name_H-M   'P 1'
#
loop_
_entity.id
_entity.type
_entity.pdbx_description
1 polymer ?
#
loop_
_entity_poly.entity_id
_entity_poly.type
_entity_poly.pdbx_seq_one_letter_code
_entity_poly.pdbx_strand_id
1 'polypeptide(L)'
;MKDTTANPAPLGLLGFGMTTVLLNLHNAGFYELNSMVLAMGICYGGAAQIIAGAMEWKKGNTFATTAFVSYGLFWLSLVTLIVLAKLGWSVP
;
A
#
# COMPACT_ATOMS: atom_id res chain seq x y z
N MET A 1 -3.61 -11.90 -30.56
CA MET A 1 -4.56 -10.86 -30.12
C MET A 1 -3.79 -9.76 -29.41
N LYS A 2 -4.13 -8.49 -29.62
CA LYS A 2 -3.55 -7.36 -28.90
C LYS A 2 -4.25 -7.21 -27.54
N ASP A 3 -3.50 -7.02 -26.46
CA ASP A 3 -4.07 -6.74 -25.14
C ASP A 3 -4.79 -5.38 -25.16
N THR A 4 -6.06 -5.37 -24.73
CA THR A 4 -6.93 -4.18 -24.65
C THR A 4 -7.34 -3.85 -23.21
N THR A 5 -6.76 -4.53 -22.22
CA THR A 5 -7.05 -4.26 -20.80
C THR A 5 -6.47 -2.93 -20.33
N ALA A 6 -7.14 -2.28 -19.38
CA ALA A 6 -6.70 -0.99 -18.82
C ALA A 6 -5.33 -1.07 -18.14
N ASN A 7 -4.60 0.04 -18.08
CA ASN A 7 -3.31 0.16 -17.38
C ASN A 7 -3.54 0.29 -15.85
N PRO A 8 -3.09 -0.67 -15.01
CA PRO A 8 -3.27 -0.62 -13.57
C PRO A 8 -2.17 0.20 -12.86
N ALA A 9 -1.08 0.61 -13.52
CA ALA A 9 -0.02 1.38 -12.88
C ALA A 9 -0.47 2.67 -12.16
N PRO A 10 -1.39 3.49 -12.71
CA PRO A 10 -1.90 4.66 -11.99
C PRO A 10 -2.57 4.31 -10.65
N LEU A 11 -3.26 3.17 -10.56
CA LEU A 11 -3.86 2.70 -9.31
C LEU A 11 -2.78 2.37 -8.28
N GLY A 12 -1.75 1.63 -8.68
CA GLY A 12 -0.63 1.30 -7.80
C GLY A 12 0.12 2.53 -7.30
N LEU A 13 0.36 3.51 -8.18
CA LEU A 13 1.05 4.75 -7.85
C LEU A 13 0.25 5.67 -6.93
N LEU A 14 -1.05 5.83 -7.15
CA LEU A 14 -1.89 6.64 -6.26
C LEU A 14 -2.10 5.96 -4.90
N GLY A 15 -2.26 4.64 -4.88
CA GLY A 15 -2.28 3.85 -3.65
C GLY A 15 -1.06 4.10 -2.78
N PHE A 16 0.12 4.00 -3.40
CA PHE A 16 1.39 4.28 -2.75
C PHE A 16 1.52 5.74 -2.31
N GLY A 17 1.34 6.67 -3.26
CA GLY A 17 1.63 8.09 -3.08
C GLY A 17 0.75 8.72 -2.02
N MET A 18 -0.57 8.51 -2.09
CA MET A 18 -1.51 9.11 -1.13
C MET A 18 -1.27 8.59 0.28
N THR A 19 -1.08 7.28 0.44
CA THR A 19 -0.81 6.68 1.75
C THR A 19 0.53 7.19 2.33
N THR A 20 1.54 7.36 1.47
CA THR A 20 2.85 7.91 1.85
C THR A 20 2.76 9.37 2.30
N VAL A 21 2.02 10.20 1.57
CA VAL A 21 1.79 11.60 1.94
C VAL A 21 1.14 11.70 3.31
N LEU A 22 0.08 10.92 3.55
CA LEU A 22 -0.62 10.94 4.83
C LEU A 22 0.30 10.49 5.98
N LEU A 23 1.01 9.37 5.83
CA LEU A 23 1.96 8.93 6.85
C LEU A 23 3.05 9.99 7.13
N ASN A 24 3.55 10.67 6.10
CA ASN A 24 4.60 11.66 6.29
C ASN A 24 4.07 13.00 6.85
N LEU A 25 2.80 13.35 6.63
CA LEU A 25 2.17 14.45 7.36
C LEU A 25 2.07 14.15 8.85
N HIS A 26 1.79 12.90 9.22
CA HIS A 26 1.91 12.46 10.61
C HIS A 26 3.36 12.58 11.11
N ASN A 27 4.34 12.03 10.38
CA ASN A 27 5.76 12.09 10.78
C ASN A 27 6.30 13.53 10.90
N ALA A 28 5.77 14.46 10.10
CA ALA A 28 6.11 15.88 10.16
C ALA A 28 5.39 16.64 11.30
N GLY A 29 4.57 15.95 12.10
CA GLY A 29 3.92 16.51 13.28
C GLY A 29 2.63 17.29 13.01
N PHE A 30 2.03 17.20 11.81
CA PHE A 30 0.77 17.88 11.52
C PHE A 30 -0.43 17.27 12.26
N TYR A 31 -0.39 15.96 12.52
CA TYR A 31 -1.43 15.25 13.29
C TYR A 31 -0.88 13.92 13.85
N GLU A 32 -1.57 13.38 14.85
CA GLU A 32 -1.22 12.09 15.46
C GLU A 32 -1.60 10.88 14.59
N LEU A 33 -0.87 9.77 14.75
CA LEU A 33 -1.15 8.54 14.02
C LEU A 33 -2.55 8.01 14.38
N ASN A 34 -3.45 8.06 13.41
CA ASN A 34 -4.86 7.73 13.61
C ASN A 34 -5.37 6.72 12.58
N SER A 35 -6.65 6.39 12.70
CA SER A 35 -7.33 5.40 11.86
C SER A 35 -7.30 5.72 10.37
N MET A 36 -7.17 6.98 9.96
CA MET A 36 -7.08 7.36 8.54
C MET A 36 -5.84 6.75 7.88
N VAL A 37 -4.67 6.89 8.50
CA VAL A 37 -3.41 6.36 7.95
C VAL A 37 -3.45 4.83 7.93
N LEU A 38 -4.00 4.21 8.98
CA LEU A 38 -4.13 2.75 9.06
C LEU A 38 -5.11 2.22 8.00
N ALA A 39 -6.27 2.85 7.83
CA ALA A 39 -7.25 2.47 6.81
C ALA A 39 -6.70 2.63 5.39
N MET A 40 -5.96 3.71 5.13
CA MET A 40 -5.28 3.92 3.85
C MET A 40 -4.18 2.88 3.61
N GLY A 41 -3.42 2.52 4.64
CA GLY A 41 -2.44 1.43 4.59
C GLY A 41 -3.06 0.06 4.32
N ILE A 42 -4.25 -0.23 4.84
CA ILE A 42 -4.94 -1.51 4.55
C ILE A 42 -5.54 -1.51 3.15
N CYS A 43 -6.38 -0.52 2.85
CA CYS A 43 -7.25 -0.57 1.69
C CYS A 43 -6.55 -0.11 0.40
N TYR A 44 -5.76 0.97 0.47
CA TYR A 44 -5.26 1.66 -0.71
C TYR A 44 -3.77 1.43 -0.95
N GLY A 45 -2.92 1.82 0.00
CA GLY A 45 -1.50 1.49 0.00
C GLY A 45 -1.26 -0.02 0.08
N GLY A 46 -2.18 -0.80 0.67
CA GLY A 46 -2.09 -2.25 0.78
C GLY A 46 -2.82 -3.00 -0.33
N ALA A 47 -4.10 -3.30 -0.11
CA ALA A 47 -4.88 -4.20 -0.96
C ALA A 47 -4.98 -3.73 -2.42
N ALA A 48 -5.35 -2.46 -2.66
CA ALA A 48 -5.45 -1.95 -4.03
C ALA A 48 -4.10 -1.96 -4.76
N GLN A 49 -3.01 -1.66 -4.06
CA GLN A 49 -1.66 -1.68 -4.62
C GLN A 49 -1.20 -3.11 -4.97
N ILE A 50 -1.49 -4.10 -4.11
CA ILE A 50 -1.23 -5.53 -4.41
C ILE A 50 -2.01 -5.97 -5.64
N ILE A 51 -3.30 -5.60 -5.72
CA ILE A 51 -4.16 -5.92 -6.87
C ILE A 51 -3.58 -5.30 -8.15
N ALA A 52 -3.17 -4.02 -8.11
CA ALA A 52 -2.55 -3.35 -9.26
C ALA A 52 -1.27 -4.08 -9.71
N GLY A 53 -0.42 -4.50 -8.77
CA GLY A 53 0.77 -5.29 -9.07
C GLY A 53 0.45 -6.65 -9.70
N ALA A 54 -0.57 -7.36 -9.22
CA ALA A 54 -1.01 -8.62 -9.81
C ALA A 54 -1.55 -8.45 -11.24
N MET A 55 -2.17 -7.29 -11.54
CA MET A 55 -2.62 -6.95 -12.90
C MET A 55 -1.46 -6.62 -13.84
N GLU A 56 -0.39 -5.98 -13.34
CA GLU A 56 0.84 -5.70 -14.13
C GLU A 56 1.57 -6.98 -14.57
N TRP A 57 1.47 -8.07 -13.80
CA TRP A 57 2.07 -9.35 -14.18
C TRP A 57 1.48 -9.87 -15.49
N LYS A 58 0.15 -9.75 -15.66
CA LYS A 58 -0.54 -10.12 -16.89
C LYS A 58 -0.17 -9.24 -18.09
N LYS A 59 0.41 -8.07 -17.84
CA LYS A 59 0.91 -7.14 -18.87
C LYS A 59 2.39 -7.31 -19.18
N GLY A 60 3.07 -8.26 -18.53
CA GLY A 60 4.51 -8.48 -18.72
C GLY A 60 5.40 -7.40 -18.09
N ASN A 61 4.83 -6.56 -17.20
CA ASN A 61 5.57 -5.50 -16.54
C ASN A 61 6.15 -5.98 -15.21
N THR A 62 7.30 -6.65 -15.27
CA THR A 62 7.99 -7.22 -14.11
C THR A 62 8.33 -6.17 -13.06
N PHE A 63 8.76 -4.98 -13.48
CA PHE A 63 9.11 -3.89 -12.57
C PHE A 63 7.89 -3.47 -11.74
N ALA A 64 6.79 -3.11 -12.39
CA ALA A 64 5.62 -2.61 -11.70
C ALA A 64 4.94 -3.70 -10.85
N THR A 65 4.92 -4.94 -11.33
CA THR A 65 4.49 -6.11 -10.54
C THR A 65 5.27 -6.20 -9.24
N THR A 66 6.59 -6.22 -9.34
CA THR A 66 7.48 -6.39 -8.18
C THR A 66 7.35 -5.21 -7.22
N ALA A 67 7.36 -3.98 -7.74
CA ALA A 67 7.25 -2.78 -6.94
C ALA A 67 5.91 -2.68 -6.22
N PHE A 68 4.78 -2.80 -6.93
CA PHE A 68 3.46 -2.60 -6.34
C PHE A 68 3.09 -3.71 -5.34
N VAL A 69 3.40 -4.98 -5.64
CA VAL A 69 3.15 -6.05 -4.67
C VAL A 69 4.01 -5.87 -3.42
N SER A 70 5.30 -5.54 -3.57
CA SER A 70 6.21 -5.37 -2.43
C SER A 70 5.81 -4.19 -1.54
N TYR A 71 5.53 -3.03 -2.14
CA TYR A 71 5.07 -1.86 -1.37
C TYR A 71 3.67 -2.04 -0.79
N GLY A 72 2.80 -2.80 -1.48
CA GLY A 72 1.51 -3.20 -0.95
C GLY A 72 1.62 -4.04 0.32
N LEU A 73 2.49 -5.05 0.30
CA LEU A 73 2.77 -5.86 1.48
C LEU A 73 3.49 -5.08 2.58
N PHE A 74 4.32 -4.09 2.24
CA PHE A 74 4.91 -3.17 3.20
C PHE A 74 3.84 -2.38 3.97
N TRP A 75 2.81 -1.86 3.28
CA TRP A 75 1.74 -1.13 3.96
C TRP A 75 0.93 -2.04 4.88
N LEU A 76 0.59 -3.26 4.45
CA LEU A 76 -0.09 -4.23 5.28
C LEU A 76 0.75 -4.65 6.50
N SER A 77 2.05 -4.84 6.33
CA SER A 77 2.94 -5.22 7.44
C SER A 77 3.11 -4.07 8.43
N LEU A 78 3.21 -2.82 7.98
CA LEU A 78 3.26 -1.64 8.83
C LEU A 78 2.00 -1.52 9.70
N VAL A 79 0.82 -1.63 9.08
CA VAL A 79 -0.45 -1.57 9.84
C VAL A 79 -0.55 -2.75 10.81
N THR A 80 -0.17 -3.95 10.37
CA THR A 80 -0.16 -5.15 11.23
C THR A 80 0.75 -4.94 12.44
N LEU A 81 1.95 -4.41 12.27
CA LEU A 81 2.88 -4.10 13.35
C LEU A 81 2.25 -3.16 14.38
N ILE A 82 1.63 -2.07 13.91
CA ILE A 82 0.98 -1.08 14.78
C ILE A 82 -0.21 -1.71 15.54
N VAL A 83 -1.02 -2.53 14.86
CA VAL A 83 -2.17 -3.20 15.48
C VAL A 83 -1.72 -4.23 16.51
N LEU A 84 -0.73 -5.07 16.18
CA LEU A 84 -0.17 -6.06 17.12
C LEU A 84 0.37 -5.39 18.38
N ALA A 85 1.06 -4.26 18.23
CA ALA A 85 1.54 -3.46 19.36
C ALA A 85 0.39 -2.95 20.24
N LYS A 86 -0.70 -2.46 19.63
CA LYS A 86 -1.88 -1.98 20.37
C LYS A 86 -2.68 -3.10 21.03
N LEU A 87 -2.66 -4.30 20.48
CA LEU A 87 -3.32 -5.48 21.05
C LEU A 87 -2.50 -6.17 22.15
N GLY A 88 -1.26 -5.71 22.42
CA GLY A 88 -0.35 -6.36 23.35
C GLY A 88 0.15 -7.72 22.85
N TRP A 89 0.05 -7.98 21.54
CA TRP A 89 0.54 -9.19 20.88
C TRP A 89 1.95 -9.03 20.32
N SER A 90 2.50 -7.81 20.34
CA SER A 90 3.95 -7.64 20.22
C SER A 90 4.60 -8.11 21.52
N VAL A 91 5.48 -9.12 21.41
CA VAL A 91 6.43 -9.52 22.47
C VAL A 91 7.27 -8.30 22.94
N PRO A 92 7.82 -8.32 24.17
CA PRO A 92 8.41 -7.14 24.82
C PRO A 92 9.50 -6.43 24.00
#